data_AF-A0A9X0AIP1-F1
#
_entry.id   AF-A0A9X0AIP1-F1
#
_cell.length_a   1.000
_cell.length_b   1.000
_cell.length_c   1.000
_cell.angle_alpha   90.00
_cell.angle_beta   90.00
_cell.angle_gamma   90.00
#
_symmetry.space_group_name_H-M   'P 1'
#
loop_
_entity.id
_entity.type
_entity.pdbx_description
1 polymer ?
#
loop_
_entity_poly.entity_id
_entity_poly.type
_entity_poly.pdbx_seq_one_letter_code
_entity_poly.pdbx_strand_id
1 'polypeptide(L)'
;MAESQPLRTPTPRSLCPYFGQALWFSYFHPEKLPGAKDRYINEIQRVTKVLDTALTGKGYLVGDKLTFTDLAFVPWYWAVGALEGSTPGLLKGLKKDLPNFAAWLARLEERESVKKALEKRKELSAPPKK
;
A
#
# COMPACT_ATOMS: atom_id res chain seq x y z
N MET A 1 37.13 -22.25 -11.07
CA MET A 1 36.74 -20.94 -11.61
C MET A 1 35.24 -20.80 -11.41
N ALA A 2 34.81 -20.03 -10.41
CA ALA A 2 33.40 -19.87 -10.07
C ALA A 2 32.85 -18.68 -10.86
N GLU A 3 31.89 -18.94 -11.74
CA GLU A 3 31.16 -17.92 -12.50
C GLU A 3 30.42 -16.99 -11.54
N SER A 4 30.87 -15.74 -11.49
CA SER A 4 30.17 -14.65 -10.80
C SER A 4 28.84 -14.38 -11.50
N GLN A 5 27.75 -14.85 -10.90
CA GLN A 5 26.40 -14.50 -11.33
C GLN A 5 26.23 -12.97 -11.27
N PRO A 6 25.77 -12.30 -12.35
CA PRO A 6 25.66 -10.85 -12.37
C PRO A 6 24.64 -10.37 -11.33
N LEU A 7 25.01 -9.32 -10.58
CA LEU A 7 24.14 -8.62 -9.65
C LEU A 7 22.84 -8.23 -10.37
N ARG A 8 21.73 -8.88 -10.01
CA ARG A 8 20.40 -8.52 -10.52
C ARG A 8 20.13 -7.07 -10.13
N THR A 9 20.19 -6.16 -11.10
CA THR A 9 19.67 -4.81 -10.94
C THR A 9 18.21 -4.92 -10.51
N PRO A 10 17.74 -4.13 -9.52
CA PRO A 10 16.36 -4.19 -9.08
C PRO A 10 15.46 -3.75 -10.24
N THR A 11 14.85 -4.72 -10.93
CA THR A 11 13.76 -4.48 -11.88
C THR A 11 12.69 -3.62 -11.19
N PRO A 12 12.06 -2.66 -11.89
CA PRO A 12 10.97 -1.89 -11.32
C PRO A 12 9.83 -2.85 -10.94
N ARG A 13 9.75 -3.17 -9.65
CA ARG A 13 8.72 -4.00 -9.06
C ARG A 13 7.47 -3.12 -8.93
N SER A 14 6.47 -3.36 -9.77
CA SER A 14 5.20 -2.63 -9.75
C SER A 14 4.48 -2.80 -8.41
N LEU A 15 3.97 -1.73 -7.80
CA LEU A 15 3.26 -1.79 -6.51
C LEU A 15 2.05 -2.72 -6.50
N CYS A 16 1.20 -2.60 -7.51
CA CYS A 16 -0.17 -3.12 -7.48
C CYS A 16 -0.26 -4.64 -7.21
N PRO A 17 0.57 -5.51 -7.82
CA PRO A 17 0.50 -6.94 -7.54
C PRO A 17 0.85 -7.32 -6.10
N TYR A 18 1.79 -6.63 -5.44
CA TYR A 18 2.28 -7.08 -4.13
C TYR A 18 1.28 -6.87 -2.99
N PHE A 19 0.47 -5.82 -3.07
CA PHE A 19 -0.59 -5.57 -2.08
C PHE A 19 -1.69 -6.63 -2.19
N GLY A 20 -2.05 -7.02 -3.42
CA GLY A 20 -3.00 -8.11 -3.67
C GLY A 20 -2.47 -9.46 -3.18
N GLN A 21 -1.19 -9.75 -3.42
CA GLN A 21 -0.57 -10.99 -2.93
C GLN A 21 -0.49 -11.02 -1.39
N ALA A 22 -0.17 -9.89 -0.74
CA ALA A 22 -0.19 -9.81 0.73
C ALA A 22 -1.57 -10.13 1.32
N LEU A 23 -2.64 -9.64 0.69
CA LEU A 23 -4.02 -9.97 1.04
C LEU A 23 -4.33 -11.45 0.79
N TRP A 24 -3.92 -11.97 -0.36
CA TRP A 24 -4.13 -13.38 -0.73
C TRP A 24 -3.53 -14.33 0.30
N PHE A 25 -2.24 -14.20 0.60
CA PHE A 25 -1.55 -15.06 1.57
C PHE A 25 -1.99 -14.83 3.03
N SER A 26 -2.58 -13.67 3.33
CA SER A 26 -3.13 -13.40 4.67
C SER A 26 -4.48 -14.07 4.89
N TYR A 27 -5.41 -13.93 3.94
CA TYR A 27 -6.83 -14.26 4.15
C TYR A 27 -7.37 -15.40 3.31
N PHE A 28 -6.89 -15.55 2.07
CA PHE A 28 -7.55 -16.41 1.08
C PHE A 28 -6.80 -17.71 0.79
N HIS A 29 -5.48 -17.72 0.95
CA HIS A 29 -4.69 -18.93 0.69
C HIS A 29 -5.10 -20.06 1.65
N PRO A 30 -5.36 -21.28 1.13
CA PRO A 30 -5.88 -22.40 1.93
C PRO A 30 -4.92 -22.80 3.05
N GLU A 31 -3.61 -22.71 2.79
CA GLU A 31 -2.56 -22.96 3.76
C GLU A 31 -1.96 -21.65 4.28
N LYS A 32 -1.59 -21.62 5.56
CA LYS A 32 -0.86 -20.47 6.12
C LYS A 32 0.63 -20.64 5.81
N LEU A 33 1.15 -19.75 4.97
CA LEU A 33 2.56 -19.72 4.55
C LEU A 33 3.23 -18.43 5.09
N PRO A 34 3.81 -18.46 6.31
CA PRO A 34 4.39 -17.27 6.94
C PRO A 34 5.47 -16.60 6.08
N GLY A 35 6.38 -17.39 5.49
CA GLY A 35 7.45 -16.85 4.66
C GLY A 35 6.94 -16.13 3.39
N ALA A 36 5.84 -16.61 2.80
CA ALA A 36 5.22 -15.93 1.67
C ALA A 36 4.56 -14.63 2.11
N LYS A 37 3.79 -14.66 3.21
CA LYS A 37 3.18 -13.47 3.82
C LYS A 37 4.24 -12.41 4.12
N ASP A 38 5.28 -12.76 4.87
CA ASP A 38 6.32 -11.83 5.31
C ASP A 38 7.06 -11.21 4.12
N ARG A 39 7.33 -11.98 3.07
CA ARG A 39 7.90 -11.46 1.82
C ARG A 39 7.04 -10.32 1.24
N TYR A 40 5.72 -10.49 1.16
CA TYR A 40 4.84 -9.47 0.58
C TYR A 40 4.64 -8.27 1.51
N ILE A 41 4.60 -8.49 2.83
CA ILE A 41 4.54 -7.40 3.81
C ILE A 41 5.82 -6.55 3.74
N ASN A 42 6.99 -7.17 3.65
CA ASN A 42 8.27 -6.47 3.49
C ASN A 42 8.32 -5.67 2.19
N GLU A 43 7.73 -6.18 1.11
CA GLU A 43 7.64 -5.45 -0.16
C GLU A 43 6.71 -4.24 -0.06
N ILE A 44 5.57 -4.33 0.65
CA ILE A 44 4.69 -3.18 0.94
C ILE A 44 5.49 -2.09 1.68
N GLN A 45 6.26 -2.46 2.70
CA GLN A 45 7.10 -1.51 3.44
C GLN A 45 8.15 -0.86 2.54
N ARG A 46 8.87 -1.67 1.76
CA ARG A 46 9.91 -1.20 0.83
C ARG A 46 9.33 -0.18 -0.16
N VAL A 47 8.17 -0.46 -0.76
CA VAL A 47 7.63 0.46 -1.75
C VAL A 47 7.03 1.72 -1.10
N THR A 48 6.43 1.60 0.08
CA THR A 48 5.97 2.79 0.81
C THR A 48 7.15 3.71 1.15
N LYS A 49 8.33 3.15 1.44
CA LYS A 49 9.57 3.93 1.62
C LYS A 49 10.04 4.64 0.34
N VAL A 50 9.95 3.97 -0.81
CA VAL A 50 10.23 4.60 -2.11
C VAL A 50 9.28 5.76 -2.36
N LEU A 51 8.00 5.58 -2.04
CA LEU A 51 6.98 6.62 -2.18
C LEU A 51 7.27 7.82 -1.28
N ASP A 52 7.59 7.58 0.00
CA ASP A 52 7.98 8.64 0.95
C ASP A 52 9.17 9.46 0.43
N THR A 53 10.19 8.76 -0.09
CA THR A 53 11.37 9.40 -0.69
C THR A 53 10.97 10.24 -1.91
N ALA A 54 10.13 9.71 -2.79
CA ALA A 54 9.66 10.42 -3.99
C ALA A 54 8.84 11.69 -3.67
N LEU A 55 8.19 11.71 -2.51
CA LEU A 55 7.40 12.83 -1.98
C LEU A 55 8.24 13.86 -1.21
N THR A 56 9.57 13.67 -1.11
CA THR A 56 10.45 14.64 -0.44
C THR A 56 10.38 15.98 -1.14
N GLY A 57 9.94 17.02 -0.41
CA GLY A 57 9.78 18.36 -0.95
C GLY A 57 8.63 18.53 -1.96
N LYS A 58 7.73 17.54 -2.10
CA LYS A 58 6.62 17.58 -3.06
C LYS A 58 5.27 17.38 -2.39
N GLY A 59 4.26 18.07 -2.92
CA GLY A 59 2.87 17.89 -2.50
C GLY A 59 2.23 16.62 -3.05
N TYR A 60 2.60 16.24 -4.27
CA TYR A 60 2.02 15.14 -5.05
C TYR A 60 3.10 14.41 -5.85
N LEU A 61 2.75 13.27 -6.44
CA LEU A 61 3.72 12.43 -7.15
C LEU A 61 4.17 13.02 -8.49
N VAL A 62 3.31 13.79 -9.16
CA VAL A 62 3.57 14.34 -10.49
C VAL A 62 3.48 15.87 -10.46
N GLY A 63 4.63 16.51 -10.28
CA GLY A 63 4.72 17.97 -10.12
C GLY A 63 3.98 18.43 -8.86
N ASP A 64 3.45 19.67 -8.91
CA ASP A 64 2.79 20.30 -7.76
C ASP A 64 1.26 20.17 -7.77
N LYS A 65 0.72 19.29 -8.60
CA LYS A 65 -0.72 19.09 -8.74
C LYS A 65 -1.11 17.65 -8.45
N LEU A 66 -2.30 17.49 -7.90
CA LEU A 66 -2.92 16.18 -7.78
C LEU A 66 -3.18 15.61 -9.17
N THR A 67 -2.80 14.36 -9.36
CA THR A 67 -3.09 13.62 -10.60
C THR A 67 -3.80 12.32 -10.31
N PHE A 68 -4.25 11.64 -11.38
CA PHE A 68 -4.75 10.28 -11.30
C PHE A 68 -3.75 9.34 -10.59
N THR A 69 -2.45 9.55 -10.81
CA THR A 69 -1.40 8.75 -10.19
C THR A 69 -1.54 8.73 -8.68
N ASP A 70 -1.82 9.86 -8.02
CA ASP A 70 -1.98 9.91 -6.57
C ASP A 70 -3.23 9.15 -6.10
N LEU A 71 -4.36 9.35 -6.80
CA LEU A 71 -5.63 8.73 -6.45
C LEU A 71 -5.62 7.21 -6.64
N ALA A 72 -4.85 6.69 -7.59
CA ALA A 72 -4.72 5.26 -7.87
C ALA A 72 -4.15 4.45 -6.69
N PHE A 73 -3.41 5.10 -5.79
CA PHE A 73 -2.85 4.43 -4.59
C PHE A 73 -3.83 4.36 -3.42
N VAL A 74 -4.83 5.24 -3.36
CA VAL A 74 -5.75 5.32 -2.21
C VAL A 74 -6.44 3.98 -1.90
N PRO A 75 -7.00 3.25 -2.89
CA PRO A 75 -7.62 1.96 -2.61
C PRO A 75 -6.66 0.91 -2.06
N TRP A 76 -5.38 0.96 -2.46
CA TRP A 76 -4.34 0.06 -1.97
C TRP A 76 -4.02 0.32 -0.49
N TYR A 77 -4.01 1.57 -0.05
CA TYR A 77 -3.82 1.88 1.37
C TYR A 77 -5.00 1.50 2.24
N TRP A 78 -6.23 1.57 1.70
CA TRP A 78 -7.39 0.97 2.37
C TRP A 78 -7.28 -0.55 2.47
N ALA A 79 -6.71 -1.21 1.45
CA ALA A 79 -6.40 -2.64 1.48
C ALA A 79 -5.32 -2.99 2.51
N VAL A 80 -4.28 -2.14 2.70
CA VAL A 80 -3.32 -2.30 3.81
C VAL A 80 -4.02 -2.15 5.15
N GLY A 81 -4.96 -1.22 5.30
CA GLY A 81 -5.79 -1.12 6.50
C GLY A 81 -6.60 -2.40 6.76
N ALA A 82 -7.05 -3.09 5.71
CA ALA A 82 -7.73 -4.38 5.84
C ALA A 82 -6.79 -5.53 6.29
N LEU A 83 -5.47 -5.39 6.14
CA LEU A 83 -4.47 -6.34 6.66
C LEU A 83 -4.28 -6.23 8.18
N GLU A 84 -4.87 -5.25 8.86
CA GLU A 84 -4.69 -5.03 10.30
C GLU A 84 -5.04 -6.28 11.14
N GLY A 85 -6.03 -7.07 10.72
CA GLY A 85 -6.37 -8.33 11.40
C GLY A 85 -5.33 -9.45 11.24
N SER A 86 -4.46 -9.37 10.23
CA SER A 86 -3.41 -10.35 9.94
C SER A 86 -2.03 -9.85 10.39
N THR A 87 -1.76 -8.55 10.23
CA THR A 87 -0.50 -7.89 10.57
C THR A 87 -0.81 -6.59 11.31
N PRO A 88 -1.10 -6.67 12.62
CA PRO A 88 -1.49 -5.52 13.41
C PRO A 88 -0.42 -4.43 13.41
N GLY A 89 -0.85 -3.18 13.31
CA GLY A 89 0.01 -2.00 13.35
C GLY A 89 0.77 -1.71 12.07
N LEU A 90 0.58 -2.46 10.97
CA LEU A 90 1.33 -2.25 9.73
C LEU A 90 1.13 -0.83 9.18
N LEU A 91 -0.11 -0.39 8.98
CA LEU A 91 -0.37 0.94 8.45
C LEU A 91 0.02 2.03 9.44
N LYS A 92 -0.16 1.79 10.74
CA LYS A 92 0.22 2.73 11.81
C LYS A 92 1.74 2.92 11.88
N GLY A 93 2.50 1.84 11.77
CA GLY A 93 3.96 1.86 11.69
C GLY A 93 4.45 2.60 10.46
N LEU A 94 3.88 2.30 9.28
CA LEU A 94 4.19 3.02 8.05
C LEU A 94 3.92 4.53 8.18
N LYS A 95 2.77 4.94 8.72
CA LYS A 95 2.46 6.36 8.94
C LYS A 95 3.39 7.04 9.95
N LYS A 96 3.94 6.29 10.91
CA LYS A 96 4.89 6.82 11.91
C LYS A 96 6.30 6.98 11.34
N ASP A 97 6.77 5.98 10.62
CA ASP A 97 8.15 5.90 10.15
C ASP A 97 8.37 6.69 8.85
N LEU A 98 7.30 6.99 8.11
CA LEU A 98 7.33 7.65 6.79
C LEU A 98 6.44 8.90 6.79
N PRO A 99 6.96 10.06 7.23
CA PRO A 99 6.17 11.27 7.45
C PRO A 99 5.68 11.94 6.16
N ASN A 100 6.43 11.87 5.06
CA ASN A 100 6.01 12.47 3.78
C ASN A 100 4.85 11.68 3.19
N PHE A 101 4.93 10.36 3.26
CA PHE A 101 3.84 9.46 2.90
C PHE A 101 2.61 9.72 3.77
N ALA A 102 2.78 9.82 5.10
CA ALA A 102 1.66 10.06 6.01
C ALA A 102 0.95 11.39 5.71
N ALA A 103 1.71 12.46 5.50
CA ALA A 103 1.18 13.78 5.14
C ALA A 103 0.46 13.75 3.79
N TRP A 104 1.04 13.10 2.78
CA TRP A 104 0.41 12.95 1.46
C TRP A 104 -0.89 12.13 1.53
N LEU A 105 -0.90 11.01 2.25
CA LEU A 105 -2.09 10.18 2.40
C LEU A 105 -3.20 10.94 3.15
N ALA A 106 -2.87 11.69 4.20
CA ALA A 106 -3.83 12.54 4.91
C ALA A 106 -4.47 13.58 4.00
N ARG A 107 -3.67 14.26 3.15
CA ARG A 107 -4.18 15.20 2.13
C ARG A 107 -5.15 14.54 1.15
N LEU A 108 -4.88 13.29 0.76
CA LEU A 108 -5.78 12.54 -0.13
C LEU A 108 -7.07 12.13 0.59
N GLU A 109 -6.98 11.65 1.83
CA GLU A 109 -8.12 11.23 2.66
C GLU A 109 -9.04 12.40 3.04
N GLU A 110 -8.51 13.63 3.14
CA GLU A 110 -9.31 14.83 3.41
C GLU A 110 -10.26 15.20 2.27
N ARG A 111 -10.01 14.73 1.04
CA ARG A 111 -10.80 15.14 -0.12
C ARG A 111 -12.19 14.52 -0.09
N GLU A 112 -13.20 15.35 -0.39
CA GLU A 112 -14.60 14.93 -0.44
C GLU A 112 -14.86 13.78 -1.43
N SER A 113 -14.14 13.71 -2.55
CA SER A 113 -14.28 12.58 -3.49
C SER A 113 -13.79 11.27 -2.91
N VAL A 114 -12.70 11.30 -2.14
CA VAL A 114 -12.13 10.12 -1.49
C VAL A 114 -13.00 9.68 -0.32
N LYS A 115 -13.51 10.62 0.49
CA LYS A 115 -14.49 10.35 1.54
C LYS A 115 -15.76 9.70 0.98
N LYS A 116 -16.34 10.26 -0.08
CA LYS A 116 -17.53 9.69 -0.76
C LYS A 116 -17.27 8.27 -1.26
N ALA A 117 -16.10 8.03 -1.86
CA ALA A 117 -15.73 6.69 -2.32
C ALA A 117 -15.55 5.71 -1.14
N LEU A 118 -14.98 6.15 -0.02
CA LEU A 118 -14.85 5.35 1.19
C LEU A 118 -16.22 5.01 1.79
N GLU A 119 -17.12 5.99 1.90
CA GLU A 119 -18.48 5.77 2.39
C GLU A 119 -19.25 4.81 1.49
N LYS A 120 -19.16 4.98 0.16
CA LYS A 120 -19.80 4.05 -0.77
C LYS A 120 -19.25 2.64 -0.64
N ARG A 121 -17.93 2.50 -0.42
CA ARG A 121 -17.31 1.20 -0.15
C ARG A 121 -17.83 0.60 1.16
N LYS A 122 -17.97 1.37 2.24
CA LYS A 122 -18.52 0.90 3.51
C LYS A 122 -19.97 0.44 3.35
N GLU A 123 -20.79 1.20 2.63
CA GLU A 123 -22.18 0.86 2.32
C GLU A 123 -22.27 -0.48 1.58
N LEU A 124 -21.43 -0.70 0.56
CA LEU A 124 -21.41 -1.93 -0.23
C LEU A 124 -20.79 -3.13 0.52
N SER A 125 -19.90 -2.87 1.47
CA SER A 125 -19.26 -3.90 2.29
C SER A 125 -20.09 -4.27 3.52
N ALA A 126 -21.14 -3.50 3.85
CA ALA A 126 -22.04 -3.85 4.94
C ALA A 126 -22.86 -5.09 4.55
N PRO A 127 -23.11 -6.02 5.48
CA PRO A 127 -24.02 -7.12 5.21
C PRO A 127 -25.40 -6.56 4.83
N PRO A 128 -26.14 -7.21 3.90
CA PRO A 128 -27.44 -6.73 3.47
C PRO A 128 -28.33 -6.51 4.70
N LYS A 129 -28.94 -5.32 4.81
CA LYS A 129 -29.95 -5.05 5.83
C LYS A 129 -31.11 -6.03 5.60
N LYS A 130 -31.38 -6.88 6.59
CA LYS A 130 -32.53 -7.79 6.61
C LYS A 130 -33.85 -7.02 6.61
#